data_AF-A0A9E5LG08-F1
#
_entry.id   AF-A0A9E5LG08-F1
#
_cell.length_a   1.000
_cell.length_b   1.000
_cell.length_c   1.000
_cell.angle_alpha   90.00
_cell.angle_beta   90.00
_cell.angle_gamma   90.00
#
_symmetry.space_group_name_H-M   'P 1'
#
loop_
_entity.id
_entity.type
_entity.pdbx_description
1 polymer ?
#
loop_
_entity_poly.entity_id
_entity_poly.type
_entity_poly.pdbx_seq_one_letter_code
_entity_poly.pdbx_strand_id
1 'polypeptide(L)'
;ATDDILTHDFCRIQDRHFVRTVMLLPFHDIESCLILGIWVHLDKPSFDQFYETYPSGEQRAMDMQFGWIANIIPGYQGPHACCIQPRDGFKRPIIHAALEEDALYGLQLDGMSFEMLITMLEEYGHTGLSDQTG
;
A
#
# COMPACT_ATOMS: atom_id res chain seq x y z
N ALA A 1 -4.42 -27.60 9.42
CA ALA A 1 -3.50 -26.70 8.70
C ALA A 1 -4.33 -25.98 7.66
N THR A 2 -4.24 -24.66 7.59
CA THR A 2 -4.92 -23.86 6.58
C THR A 2 -4.01 -23.79 5.36
N ASP A 3 -4.47 -24.19 4.17
CA ASP A 3 -3.64 -24.32 2.95
C ASP A 3 -3.12 -22.97 2.44
N ASP A 4 -1.89 -22.84 1.96
CA ASP A 4 -1.39 -21.57 1.42
C ASP A 4 -2.30 -21.02 0.31
N ILE A 5 -2.45 -19.69 0.23
CA ILE A 5 -3.26 -19.02 -0.79
C ILE A 5 -2.48 -17.91 -1.48
N LEU A 6 -2.72 -17.75 -2.78
CA LEU A 6 -2.29 -16.60 -3.55
C LEU A 6 -3.39 -16.23 -4.56
N THR A 7 -3.97 -15.05 -4.40
CA THR A 7 -4.94 -14.45 -5.32
C THR A 7 -4.48 -13.05 -5.72
N HIS A 8 -5.30 -12.31 -6.47
CA HIS A 8 -5.01 -10.92 -6.79
C HIS A 8 -4.93 -10.00 -5.57
N ASP A 9 -5.66 -10.33 -4.50
CA ASP A 9 -5.82 -9.43 -3.35
C ASP A 9 -5.45 -10.06 -2.00
N PHE A 10 -5.21 -11.37 -1.96
CA PHE A 10 -4.86 -12.10 -0.73
C PHE A 10 -3.66 -13.01 -0.94
N CYS A 11 -2.76 -13.02 0.04
CA CYS A 11 -1.70 -13.99 0.13
C CYS A 11 -1.61 -14.52 1.57
N ARG A 12 -1.60 -15.83 1.73
CA ARG A 12 -1.28 -16.50 2.99
C ARG A 12 -0.24 -17.55 2.70
N ILE A 13 0.88 -17.48 3.38
CA ILE A 13 1.97 -18.43 3.24
C ILE A 13 2.45 -18.79 4.65
N GLN A 14 2.32 -20.06 5.02
CA GLN A 14 2.58 -20.53 6.38
C GLN A 14 1.74 -19.73 7.41
N ASP A 15 2.39 -19.05 8.34
CA ASP A 15 1.80 -18.21 9.40
C ASP A 15 1.70 -16.72 9.02
N ARG A 16 2.10 -16.36 7.80
CA ARG A 16 2.15 -14.96 7.32
C ARG A 16 0.94 -14.65 6.45
N HIS A 17 0.38 -13.47 6.66
CA HIS A 17 -0.88 -13.05 6.06
C HIS A 17 -0.71 -11.68 5.41
N PHE A 18 -1.16 -11.55 4.16
CA PHE A 18 -1.02 -10.31 3.39
C PHE A 18 -2.28 -9.98 2.61
N VAL A 19 -2.65 -8.70 2.63
CA VAL A 19 -3.73 -8.14 1.80
C VAL A 19 -3.13 -7.14 0.84
N ARG A 20 -3.62 -7.15 -0.41
CA ARG A 20 -3.27 -6.15 -1.42
C ARG A 20 -4.06 -4.88 -1.17
N THR A 21 -3.34 -3.78 -1.03
CA THR A 21 -3.88 -2.44 -0.78
C THR A 21 -3.31 -1.46 -1.80
N VAL A 22 -3.72 -0.19 -1.69
CA VAL A 22 -3.13 0.92 -2.42
C VAL A 22 -2.67 2.02 -1.47
N MET A 23 -1.50 2.59 -1.73
CA MET A 23 -1.05 3.84 -1.13
C MET A 23 -1.24 4.96 -2.13
N LEU A 24 -1.86 6.06 -1.71
CA LEU A 24 -2.04 7.25 -2.53
C LEU A 24 -0.99 8.28 -2.12
N LEU A 25 -0.20 8.74 -3.07
CA LEU A 25 0.82 9.77 -2.90
C LEU A 25 0.44 10.99 -3.76
N PRO A 26 -0.05 12.08 -3.17
CA PRO A 26 -0.46 13.26 -3.93
C PRO A 26 0.74 13.93 -4.62
N PHE A 27 0.51 14.73 -5.65
CA PHE A 27 1.53 15.61 -6.24
C PHE A 27 1.34 17.04 -5.74
N HIS A 28 2.42 17.83 -5.70
CA HIS A 28 2.36 19.22 -5.24
C HIS A 28 1.45 20.11 -6.12
N ASP A 29 1.58 20.01 -7.44
CA ASP A 29 1.07 21.02 -8.37
C ASP A 29 -0.10 20.54 -9.24
N ILE A 30 -0.57 19.29 -9.05
CA ILE A 30 -1.66 18.70 -9.83
C ILE A 30 -2.62 17.92 -8.92
N GLU A 31 -3.91 17.93 -9.27
CA GLU A 31 -4.98 17.22 -8.51
C GLU A 31 -4.94 15.69 -8.64
N SER A 32 -3.89 15.13 -9.23
CA SER A 32 -3.70 13.67 -9.36
C SER A 32 -2.78 13.14 -8.26
N CYS A 33 -2.78 11.81 -8.09
CA CYS A 33 -1.88 11.12 -7.19
C CYS A 33 -1.23 9.93 -7.90
N LEU A 34 -0.01 9.61 -7.48
CA LEU A 34 0.58 8.30 -7.74
C LEU A 34 -0.14 7.26 -6.87
N ILE A 35 -0.56 6.16 -7.49
CA ILE A 35 -1.18 5.03 -6.79
C ILE A 35 -0.20 3.88 -6.78
N LEU A 36 0.35 3.56 -5.61
CA LEU A 36 1.25 2.43 -5.42
C LEU A 36 0.46 1.20 -4.94
N GLY A 37 0.61 0.08 -5.63
CA GLY A 37 0.04 -1.19 -5.20
C GLY A 37 0.91 -1.86 -4.15
N ILE A 38 0.41 -1.97 -2.92
CA ILE A 38 1.17 -2.43 -1.76
C ILE A 38 0.60 -3.75 -1.22
N TRP A 39 1.48 -4.66 -0.81
CA TRP A 39 1.14 -5.79 0.04
C TRP A 39 1.39 -5.36 1.49
N VAL A 40 0.38 -5.51 2.34
CA VAL A 40 0.50 -5.25 3.77
C VAL A 40 0.44 -6.56 4.52
N HIS A 41 1.42 -6.79 5.39
CA HIS A 41 1.41 -7.85 6.37
C HIS A 41 0.53 -7.48 7.56
N LEU A 42 -0.33 -8.39 7.99
CA LEU A 42 -1.26 -8.20 9.10
C LEU A 42 -1.34 -9.47 9.93
N ASP A 43 -1.90 -9.36 11.14
CA ASP A 43 -2.14 -10.53 11.96
C ASP A 43 -3.28 -11.39 11.38
N LYS A 44 -3.39 -12.63 11.89
CA LYS A 44 -4.39 -13.58 11.40
C LYS A 44 -5.83 -13.06 11.60
N PRO A 45 -6.25 -12.55 12.78
CA PRO A 45 -7.60 -12.03 12.96
C PRO A 45 -7.98 -10.93 11.97
N SER A 46 -7.11 -9.93 11.75
CA SER A 46 -7.36 -8.87 10.77
C SER A 46 -7.43 -9.43 9.35
N PHE A 47 -6.59 -10.42 9.01
CA PHE A 47 -6.63 -11.06 7.69
C PHE A 47 -7.94 -11.82 7.46
N ASP A 48 -8.34 -12.64 8.43
CA ASP A 48 -9.58 -13.41 8.36
C ASP A 48 -10.76 -12.45 8.17
N GLN A 49 -10.77 -11.31 8.88
CA GLN A 49 -11.81 -10.29 8.74
C GLN A 49 -11.90 -9.76 7.30
N PHE A 50 -10.77 -9.40 6.67
CA PHE A 50 -10.76 -8.99 5.26
C PHE A 50 -11.21 -10.12 4.33
N TYR A 51 -10.73 -11.34 4.55
CA TYR A 51 -10.99 -12.48 3.68
C TYR A 51 -12.47 -12.91 3.71
N GLU A 52 -13.05 -13.01 4.91
CA GLU A 52 -14.44 -13.43 5.11
C GLU A 52 -15.45 -12.38 4.63
N THR A 53 -15.12 -11.09 4.78
CA THR A 53 -16.02 -10.02 4.36
C THR A 53 -15.91 -9.68 2.87
N TYR A 54 -14.81 -10.05 2.20
CA TYR A 54 -14.57 -9.71 0.79
C TYR A 54 -15.71 -10.10 -0.17
N PRO A 55 -16.33 -11.29 -0.10
CA PRO A 55 -17.41 -11.67 -1.02
C PRO A 55 -18.65 -10.77 -0.95
N SER A 56 -18.88 -10.09 0.18
CA SER A 56 -20.02 -9.16 0.33
C SER A 56 -19.81 -7.86 -0.46
N GLY A 57 -18.56 -7.44 -0.65
CA GLY A 57 -18.25 -6.11 -1.16
C GLY A 57 -18.63 -4.96 -0.20
N GLU A 58 -19.01 -5.25 1.05
CA GLU A 58 -19.48 -4.28 2.05
C GLU A 58 -18.48 -4.16 3.22
N GLN A 59 -17.23 -3.80 2.91
CA GLN A 59 -16.15 -3.78 3.90
C GLN A 59 -15.97 -2.43 4.58
N ARG A 60 -16.59 -1.33 4.11
CA ARG A 60 -16.38 0.02 4.65
C ARG A 60 -16.78 0.18 6.11
N ALA A 61 -17.71 -0.63 6.59
CA ALA A 61 -18.15 -0.62 7.98
C ALA A 61 -17.11 -1.26 8.93
N MET A 62 -16.08 -1.92 8.40
CA MET A 62 -14.99 -2.49 9.17
C MET A 62 -14.09 -1.39 9.73
N ASP A 63 -13.66 -1.55 10.98
CA ASP A 63 -12.68 -0.67 11.60
C ASP A 63 -11.36 -0.66 10.81
N MET A 64 -10.60 0.43 10.94
CA MET A 64 -9.24 0.46 10.41
C MET A 64 -8.41 -0.65 11.02
N GLN A 65 -7.66 -1.36 10.19
CA GLN A 65 -6.77 -2.43 10.62
C GLN A 65 -5.33 -1.93 10.63
N PHE A 66 -4.52 -2.43 11.55
CA PHE A 66 -3.09 -2.14 11.58
C PHE A 66 -2.29 -3.17 10.77
N GLY A 67 -1.18 -2.75 10.17
CA GLY A 67 -0.29 -3.66 9.47
C GLY A 67 1.08 -3.05 9.17
N TRP A 68 1.87 -3.81 8.42
CA TRP A 68 3.22 -3.44 8.02
C TRP A 68 3.38 -3.56 6.51
N ILE A 69 3.94 -2.54 5.85
CA ILE A 69 4.24 -2.59 4.42
C ILE A 69 5.27 -3.70 4.18
N ALA A 70 4.92 -4.66 3.31
CA ALA A 70 5.79 -5.77 2.95
C ALA A 70 6.62 -5.51 1.69
N ASN A 71 6.28 -4.46 0.93
CA ASN A 71 7.05 -4.01 -0.23
C ASN A 71 8.31 -3.27 0.20
N ILE A 72 9.36 -3.40 -0.61
CA ILE A 72 10.45 -2.42 -0.63
C ILE A 72 9.96 -1.24 -1.47
N ILE A 73 10.01 -0.03 -0.89
CA ILE A 73 9.71 1.21 -1.59
C ILE A 73 11.04 1.96 -1.77
N PRO A 74 11.59 2.05 -2.98
CA PRO A 74 12.86 2.71 -3.22
C PRO A 74 12.84 4.17 -2.76
N GLY A 75 13.94 4.63 -2.18
CA GLY A 75 14.05 5.91 -1.47
C GLY A 75 13.48 5.91 -0.04
N TYR A 76 12.70 4.90 0.38
CA TYR A 76 12.03 4.85 1.68
C TYR A 76 12.36 3.52 2.38
N GLN A 77 13.35 3.55 3.27
CA GLN A 77 13.77 2.35 3.99
C GLN A 77 12.81 2.06 5.16
N GLY A 78 12.32 0.82 5.20
CA GLY A 78 11.42 0.33 6.23
C GLY A 78 12.12 -0.14 7.52
N PRO A 79 11.34 -0.65 8.50
CA PRO A 79 9.95 -1.06 8.38
C PRO A 79 8.94 0.10 8.46
N HIS A 80 7.87 0.04 7.66
CA HIS A 80 6.80 1.04 7.66
C HIS A 80 5.51 0.46 8.23
N ALA A 81 5.05 1.03 9.35
CA ALA A 81 3.77 0.71 9.95
C ALA A 81 2.64 1.48 9.23
N CYS A 82 1.48 0.86 9.04
CA CYS A 82 0.37 1.50 8.36
C CYS A 82 -1.00 1.12 8.93
N CYS A 83 -1.95 2.03 8.74
CA CYS A 83 -3.37 1.82 8.97
C CYS A 83 -4.05 1.53 7.62
N ILE A 84 -4.79 0.42 7.54
CA ILE A 84 -5.54 -0.01 6.38
C ILE A 84 -6.98 0.47 6.53
N GLN A 85 -7.43 1.29 5.60
CA GLN A 85 -8.80 1.80 5.49
C GLN A 85 -9.62 0.94 4.51
N PRO A 86 -10.58 0.14 5.01
CA PRO A 86 -11.44 -0.71 4.19
C PRO A 86 -12.39 0.08 3.28
N ARG A 87 -12.86 -0.53 2.20
CA ARG A 87 -13.70 0.12 1.20
C ARG A 87 -14.76 -0.83 0.62
N ASP A 88 -15.91 -0.27 0.26
CA ASP A 88 -16.96 -1.01 -0.42
C ASP A 88 -16.71 -1.17 -1.93
N GLY A 89 -17.50 -2.04 -2.54
CA GLY A 89 -17.58 -2.22 -3.99
C GLY A 89 -16.32 -2.86 -4.57
N PHE A 90 -15.74 -3.82 -3.83
CA PHE A 90 -14.53 -4.56 -4.22
C PHE A 90 -13.32 -3.65 -4.51
N LYS A 91 -13.33 -2.43 -3.95
CA LYS A 91 -12.19 -1.51 -4.06
C LYS A 91 -11.11 -1.96 -3.10
N ARG A 92 -9.87 -1.98 -3.58
CA ARG A 92 -8.71 -2.22 -2.71
C ARG A 92 -8.69 -1.22 -1.55
N PRO A 93 -8.40 -1.67 -0.32
CA PRO A 93 -8.23 -0.79 0.82
C PRO A 93 -7.14 0.25 0.56
N ILE A 94 -7.30 1.44 1.12
CA ILE A 94 -6.25 2.48 1.10
C ILE A 94 -5.40 2.33 2.34
N ILE A 95 -4.10 2.49 2.23
CA ILE A 95 -3.21 2.53 3.40
C ILE A 95 -2.71 3.93 3.68
N HIS A 96 -2.56 4.21 4.97
CA HIS A 96 -1.99 5.43 5.52
C HIS A 96 -0.81 5.05 6.39
N ALA A 97 0.35 5.69 6.22
CA ALA A 97 1.47 5.53 7.13
C ALA A 97 1.00 5.86 8.56
N ALA A 98 1.43 5.05 9.54
CA ALA A 98 0.89 5.14 10.90
C ALA A 98 1.72 6.04 11.81
N LEU A 99 2.95 6.38 11.43
CA LEU A 99 3.94 7.07 12.28
C LEU A 99 4.37 8.37 11.61
N GLU A 100 4.34 9.48 12.34
CA GLU A 100 4.69 10.81 11.82
C GLU A 100 6.17 10.89 11.43
N GLU A 101 7.03 10.14 12.11
CA GLU A 101 8.46 10.04 11.83
C GLU A 101 8.78 9.22 10.58
N ASP A 102 7.81 8.50 10.01
CA ASP A 102 7.98 7.75 8.78
C ASP A 102 7.98 8.71 7.58
N ALA A 103 8.99 8.63 6.72
CA ALA A 103 9.07 9.48 5.53
C ALA A 103 7.86 9.29 4.59
N LEU A 104 7.22 8.13 4.58
CA LEU A 104 5.99 7.90 3.82
C LEU A 104 4.80 8.68 4.38
N TYR A 105 4.80 8.98 5.69
CA TYR A 105 3.76 9.82 6.30
C TYR A 105 3.84 11.25 5.76
N GLY A 106 5.03 11.85 5.80
CA GLY A 106 5.29 13.16 5.19
C GLY A 106 4.90 13.17 3.71
N LEU A 107 5.27 12.13 2.96
CA LEU A 107 4.93 12.02 1.54
C LEU A 107 3.42 11.96 1.25
N GLN A 108 2.62 11.34 2.12
CA GLN A 108 1.17 11.30 1.98
C GLN A 108 0.48 12.64 2.31
N LEU A 109 1.11 13.48 3.12
CA LEU A 109 0.60 14.79 3.51
C LEU A 109 1.08 15.90 2.58
N ASP A 110 2.39 16.00 2.40
CA ASP A 110 3.05 17.09 1.68
C ASP A 110 3.01 16.86 0.17
N GLY A 111 2.96 15.59 -0.23
CA GLY A 111 2.98 15.17 -1.62
C GLY A 111 4.38 14.96 -2.18
N MET A 112 4.40 14.56 -3.45
CA MET A 112 5.57 14.18 -4.22
C MET A 112 5.81 15.21 -5.34
N SER A 113 7.08 15.50 -5.65
CA SER A 113 7.45 16.23 -6.86
C SER A 113 7.61 15.29 -8.06
N PHE A 114 7.58 15.82 -9.28
CA PHE A 114 7.83 14.99 -10.46
C PHE A 114 9.25 14.39 -10.46
N GLU A 115 10.25 15.11 -9.96
CA GLU A 115 11.63 14.61 -9.81
C GLU A 115 11.72 13.42 -8.86
N MET A 116 10.97 13.46 -7.74
CA MET A 116 10.87 12.34 -6.81
C MET A 116 10.22 11.12 -7.46
N LEU A 117 9.20 11.31 -8.30
CA LEU A 117 8.58 10.23 -9.08
C LEU A 117 9.59 9.58 -10.03
N ILE A 118 10.31 10.39 -10.83
CA ILE A 118 11.29 9.87 -11.78
C ILE A 118 12.38 9.08 -11.05
N THR A 119 12.91 9.63 -9.95
CA THR A 119 13.90 8.94 -9.11
C THR A 119 13.36 7.59 -8.60
N MET A 120 12.14 7.58 -8.05
CA MET A 120 11.50 6.35 -7.56
C MET A 120 11.33 5.32 -8.68
N LEU A 121 10.89 5.74 -9.88
CA LEU A 121 10.69 4.85 -11.03
C LEU A 121 12.02 4.26 -11.53
N GLU A 122 13.09 5.05 -11.60
CA GLU A 122 14.42 4.58 -11.97
C GLU A 122 14.96 3.56 -10.98
N GLU A 123 14.77 3.78 -9.68
CA GLU A 123 15.15 2.81 -8.65
C GLU A 123 14.27 1.53 -8.69
N TYR A 124 13.04 1.63 -9.18
CA TYR A 124 12.22 0.44 -9.52
C TYR A 124 12.69 -0.28 -10.80
N GLY A 125 13.64 0.30 -11.55
CA GLY A 125 14.20 -0.27 -12.77
C GLY A 125 13.57 0.27 -14.07
N HIS A 126 12.74 1.32 -14.00
CA HIS A 126 12.28 2.04 -15.19
C HIS A 126 13.37 3.03 -15.64
N THR A 127 14.38 2.52 -16.34
CA THR A 127 15.58 3.27 -16.72
C THR A 127 15.38 4.20 -17.93
N GLY A 128 16.17 5.27 -18.02
CA GLY A 128 16.22 6.16 -19.18
C GLY A 128 15.12 7.23 -19.20
N LEU A 129 14.48 7.46 -18.04
CA LEU A 129 13.44 8.47 -17.90
C LEU A 129 14.04 9.87 -17.80
N SER A 130 15.15 10.03 -17.05
CA SER A 130 15.90 11.28 -16.98
C SER A 130 16.38 11.80 -18.34
N ASP A 131 16.70 10.88 -19.26
CA ASP A 131 17.28 11.20 -20.57
C ASP A 131 16.22 11.66 -21.60
N GLN A 132 14.93 11.45 -21.32
CA GLN A 132 13.82 11.81 -22.21
C GLN A 132 13.09 13.10 -21.81
N THR A 133 13.41 13.67 -20.65
CA THR A 133 12.80 14.88 -20.11
C THR A 133 13.67 16.13 -20.25
N GLY A 134 14.77 16.05 -21.00
CA GLY A 134 15.69 17.15 -21.31
C GLY A 134 15.35 17.92 -22.58
#